data_AF-A0AAE1YUB6-F1
#
_entry.id   AF-A0AAE1YUB6-F1
#
_cell.length_a   1.000
_cell.length_b   1.000
_cell.length_c   1.000
_cell.angle_alpha   90.00
_cell.angle_beta   90.00
_cell.angle_gamma   90.00
#
_symmetry.space_group_name_H-M   'P 1'
#
loop_
_entity.id
_entity.type
_entity.pdbx_description
1 polymer ?
#
loop_
_entity_poly.entity_id
_entity_poly.type
_entity_poly.pdbx_seq_one_letter_code
_entity_poly.pdbx_strand_id
1 'polypeptide(L)'
;MAMEGSESVRNGPSSEVGQTQSSPRKSTPPPGNEDKGTHLRFLLSNAEAGSIIGKGGSTINDIQSQSGARVQLSRSYECFPGTSDRIVMVSGTVDDVLKAVDLILSKLLDEFYVENGGEIDPESKTRLVVPNSSCGGIIGKGGAIIKSLIEDSRADIKISPQDIYYPGLHDRLVTVAGTLGEQMRAIELLLLKLVKDPYYQQSANAPFPYPALMYNGMNYGPPNGVGGKYLNNRLPNKEDRSSSVTIGIADEHVGLVVGRGGRSIMEISQLSGARIKISDRGDFMSGTSNRKVTITGSQRSVRIAESMISRKVASVAER
;
A
#
# COMPACT_ATOMS: atom_id res chain seq x y z
N MET A 1 21.23 65.87 63.36
CA MET A 1 22.27 66.54 62.55
C MET A 1 22.45 65.70 61.29
N ALA A 2 21.83 66.15 60.20
CA ALA A 2 22.53 66.84 59.09
C ALA A 2 23.38 65.82 58.31
N MET A 3 22.86 65.27 57.21
CA MET A 3 22.89 65.85 55.84
C MET A 3 24.28 65.80 55.22
N GLU A 4 24.33 65.17 54.04
CA GLU A 4 25.20 65.33 52.87
C GLU A 4 25.72 63.95 52.41
N GLY A 5 25.59 63.53 51.15
CA GLY A 5 25.07 64.16 49.95
C GLY A 5 25.47 63.30 48.74
N SER A 6 24.53 63.13 47.80
CA SER A 6 24.66 62.95 46.33
C SER A 6 25.98 62.40 45.74
N GLU A 7 25.97 61.43 44.83
CA GLU A 7 25.52 61.63 43.43
C GLU A 7 24.97 60.36 42.75
N SER A 8 23.88 60.57 42.01
CA SER A 8 23.34 59.74 40.93
C SER A 8 24.29 59.69 39.72
N VAL A 9 24.29 58.68 38.83
CA VAL A 9 23.41 58.60 37.64
C VAL A 9 23.40 57.18 37.00
N ARG A 10 22.18 56.61 36.97
CA ARG A 10 21.43 55.86 35.92
C ARG A 10 21.98 54.63 35.15
N ASN A 11 21.13 53.58 35.28
CA ASN A 11 20.47 52.72 34.25
C ASN A 11 21.37 51.83 33.36
N GLY A 12 21.13 50.53 33.17
CA GLY A 12 19.98 49.65 33.41
C GLY A 12 20.29 48.25 32.85
N PRO A 13 19.35 47.29 32.88
CA PRO A 13 19.62 45.91 33.34
C PRO A 13 19.66 44.87 32.20
N SER A 14 20.22 43.68 32.45
CA SER A 14 19.80 42.41 31.83
C SER A 14 20.37 41.17 32.55
N SER A 15 19.55 40.61 33.43
CA SER A 15 19.15 39.19 33.49
C SER A 15 20.22 38.09 33.67
N GLU A 16 20.38 37.66 34.93
CA GLU A 16 20.59 36.24 35.32
C GLU A 16 19.43 35.38 34.79
N VAL A 17 19.56 34.09 34.50
CA VAL A 17 19.59 32.89 35.37
C VAL A 17 19.49 31.73 34.33
N GLY A 18 20.04 30.53 34.39
CA GLY A 18 20.63 29.70 35.44
C GLY A 18 20.64 28.27 34.87
N GLN A 19 21.53 27.46 35.44
CA GLN A 19 21.98 26.15 34.96
C GLN A 19 20.88 25.07 34.94
N THR A 20 20.95 24.14 33.98
CA THR A 20 20.43 22.77 34.12
C THR A 20 21.46 21.74 33.66
N GLN A 21 21.47 20.65 34.41
CA GLN A 21 22.47 19.59 34.53
C GLN A 21 22.60 18.72 33.27
N SER A 22 23.83 18.40 32.87
CA SER A 22 24.14 17.45 31.80
C SER A 22 24.34 16.02 32.34
N SER A 23 23.41 15.12 32.03
CA SER A 23 23.56 13.68 32.25
C SER A 23 24.59 13.07 31.29
N PRO A 24 25.33 12.02 31.67
CA PRO A 24 26.41 11.46 30.86
C PRO A 24 25.90 10.73 29.61
N ARG A 25 26.48 11.07 28.45
CA ARG A 25 26.21 10.40 27.16
C ARG A 25 26.58 8.92 27.26
N LYS A 26 25.61 8.04 27.04
CA LYS A 26 25.87 6.63 26.70
C LYS A 26 26.64 6.60 25.39
N SER A 27 27.85 6.04 25.42
CA SER A 27 28.66 5.73 24.26
C SER A 27 27.91 4.75 23.36
N THR A 28 27.76 5.10 22.08
CA THR A 28 27.31 4.19 21.04
C THR A 28 28.33 3.05 20.90
N PRO A 29 27.90 1.77 20.84
CA PRO A 29 28.78 0.67 20.47
C PRO A 29 29.30 0.85 19.03
N PRO A 30 30.43 0.22 18.66
CA PRO A 30 30.93 0.26 17.29
C PRO A 30 29.90 -0.36 16.33
N PRO A 31 29.88 0.01 15.04
CA PRO A 31 29.01 -0.64 14.06
C PRO A 31 29.51 -2.08 13.85
N GLY A 32 28.99 -3.01 14.66
CA GLY A 32 28.94 -4.42 14.31
C GLY A 32 28.05 -4.58 13.08
N ASN A 33 28.32 -5.61 12.26
CA ASN A 33 27.52 -5.94 11.07
C ASN A 33 26.02 -5.75 11.37
N GLU A 34 25.45 -4.66 10.88
CA GLU A 34 24.02 -4.42 10.96
C GLU A 34 23.37 -5.50 10.11
N ASP A 35 22.65 -6.44 10.73
CA ASP A 35 21.75 -7.32 10.01
C ASP A 35 20.77 -6.42 9.25
N LYS A 36 21.03 -6.27 7.96
CA LYS A 36 20.27 -5.37 7.09
C LYS A 36 18.83 -5.83 7.09
N GLY A 37 17.96 -5.03 7.70
CA GLY A 37 16.53 -5.30 7.72
C GLY A 37 16.01 -5.51 6.31
N THR A 38 15.15 -6.51 6.14
CA THR A 38 14.46 -6.83 4.90
C THR A 38 12.95 -6.79 5.10
N HIS A 39 12.21 -7.04 4.03
CA HIS A 39 10.78 -7.17 4.05
C HIS A 39 10.33 -8.27 3.09
N LEU A 40 9.11 -8.77 3.29
CA LEU A 40 8.38 -9.61 2.37
C LEU A 40 6.95 -9.10 2.27
N ARG A 41 6.39 -9.10 1.06
CA ARG A 41 4.98 -8.72 0.81
C ARG A 41 4.26 -9.90 0.16
N PHE A 42 3.04 -10.17 0.61
CA PHE A 42 2.18 -11.19 0.00
C PHE A 42 0.70 -10.84 0.14
N LEU A 43 -0.12 -11.53 -0.64
CA LEU A 43 -1.56 -11.29 -0.69
C LEU A 43 -2.30 -12.15 0.33
N LEU A 44 -3.33 -11.54 0.93
CA LEU A 44 -4.33 -12.19 1.77
C LEU A 44 -5.71 -11.76 1.32
N SER A 45 -6.65 -12.69 1.22
CA SER A 45 -8.07 -12.37 1.09
C SER A 45 -8.55 -11.55 2.30
N ASN A 46 -9.72 -10.93 2.18
CA ASN A 46 -10.29 -10.16 3.29
C ASN A 46 -10.57 -11.01 4.54
N ALA A 47 -10.96 -12.28 4.36
CA ALA A 47 -11.22 -13.21 5.46
C ALA A 47 -9.92 -13.57 6.20
N GLU A 48 -8.91 -14.03 5.46
CA GLU A 48 -7.56 -14.35 5.99
C GLU A 48 -6.96 -13.14 6.69
N ALA A 49 -7.04 -11.96 6.08
CA ALA A 49 -6.56 -10.72 6.69
C ALA A 49 -7.28 -10.39 8.01
N GLY A 50 -8.59 -10.64 8.11
CA GLY A 50 -9.35 -10.48 9.34
C GLY A 50 -8.90 -11.43 10.44
N SER A 51 -8.62 -12.68 10.08
CA SER A 51 -8.08 -13.71 10.95
C SER A 51 -6.68 -13.36 11.48
N ILE A 52 -5.77 -12.91 10.60
CA ILE A 52 -4.41 -12.52 10.99
C ILE A 52 -4.43 -11.31 11.93
N ILE A 53 -5.35 -10.36 11.74
CA ILE A 53 -5.52 -9.24 12.68
C ILE A 53 -6.01 -9.77 14.04
N GLY A 54 -7.02 -10.63 14.04
CA GLY A 54 -7.64 -11.15 15.26
C GLY A 54 -8.47 -10.11 16.00
N LYS A 55 -9.24 -10.56 17.00
CA LYS A 55 -10.12 -9.66 17.79
C LYS A 55 -9.27 -8.62 18.54
N GLY A 56 -9.51 -7.33 18.27
CA GLY A 56 -8.75 -6.25 18.88
C GLY A 56 -7.27 -6.20 18.49
N GLY A 57 -6.86 -6.88 17.41
CA GLY A 57 -5.46 -6.96 17.01
C GLY A 57 -4.64 -7.99 17.79
N SER A 58 -5.26 -8.88 18.56
CA SER A 58 -4.55 -9.83 19.42
C SER A 58 -3.59 -10.72 18.61
N THR A 59 -4.07 -11.32 17.53
CA THR A 59 -3.29 -12.30 16.77
C THR A 59 -2.11 -11.66 16.05
N ILE A 60 -2.29 -10.50 15.42
CA ILE A 60 -1.17 -9.81 14.76
C ILE A 60 -0.13 -9.34 15.78
N ASN A 61 -0.55 -8.96 16.98
CA ASN A 61 0.37 -8.58 18.06
C ASN A 61 1.15 -9.81 18.57
N ASP A 62 0.50 -10.96 18.71
CA ASP A 62 1.15 -12.21 19.10
C ASP A 62 2.16 -12.67 18.05
N ILE A 63 1.81 -12.59 16.75
CA ILE A 63 2.72 -12.92 15.64
C ILE A 63 3.95 -11.99 15.69
N GLN A 64 3.76 -10.69 15.85
CA GLN A 64 4.87 -9.72 15.94
C GLN A 64 5.75 -9.98 17.18
N SER A 65 5.14 -10.28 18.32
CA SER A 65 5.85 -10.59 19.57
C SER A 65 6.71 -11.85 19.45
N GLN A 66 6.16 -12.91 18.86
CA GLN A 66 6.86 -14.20 18.72
C GLN A 66 7.95 -14.16 17.65
N SER A 67 7.72 -13.43 16.56
CA SER A 67 8.65 -13.38 15.43
C SER A 67 9.73 -12.32 15.56
N GLY A 68 9.51 -11.25 16.34
CA GLY A 68 10.37 -10.05 16.31
C GLY A 68 10.16 -9.17 15.07
N ALA A 69 9.38 -9.64 14.08
CA ALA A 69 9.07 -8.87 12.89
C ALA A 69 7.95 -7.85 13.16
N ARG A 70 7.92 -6.81 12.33
CA ARG A 70 6.79 -5.89 12.20
C ARG A 70 5.89 -6.38 11.08
N VAL A 71 4.59 -6.53 11.37
CA VAL A 71 3.58 -6.97 10.40
C VAL A 71 2.59 -5.83 10.19
N GLN A 72 2.40 -5.43 8.93
CA GLN A 72 1.45 -4.40 8.53
C GLN A 72 0.53 -4.95 7.45
N LEU A 73 -0.77 -4.69 7.57
CA LEU A 73 -1.73 -5.00 6.51
C LEU A 73 -2.22 -3.71 5.87
N SER A 74 -2.39 -3.72 4.56
CA SER A 74 -3.10 -2.67 3.82
C SER A 74 -4.55 -2.58 4.31
N ARG A 75 -5.22 -1.45 4.15
CA ARG A 75 -6.64 -1.31 4.54
C ARG A 75 -7.54 -2.22 3.69
N SER A 76 -8.77 -2.47 4.13
CA SER A 76 -9.71 -3.36 3.40
C SER A 76 -10.04 -2.90 1.98
N TYR A 77 -9.88 -1.61 1.70
CA TYR A 77 -10.07 -1.01 0.37
C TYR A 77 -8.74 -0.78 -0.38
N GLU A 78 -7.61 -1.17 0.20
CA GLU A 78 -6.28 -1.11 -0.41
C GLU A 78 -5.89 -2.51 -0.86
N CYS A 79 -6.49 -2.96 -1.97
CA CYS A 79 -6.23 -4.27 -2.56
C CYS A 79 -5.15 -4.21 -3.64
N PHE A 80 -4.49 -5.34 -3.89
CA PHE A 80 -3.59 -5.47 -5.01
C PHE A 80 -4.38 -5.39 -6.34
N PRO A 81 -3.94 -4.60 -7.34
CA PRO A 81 -4.72 -4.36 -8.55
C PRO A 81 -5.05 -5.64 -9.31
N GLY A 82 -6.28 -5.69 -9.82
CA GLY A 82 -6.82 -6.90 -10.48
C GLY A 82 -7.21 -8.02 -9.51
N THR A 83 -7.14 -7.79 -8.19
CA THR A 83 -7.56 -8.74 -7.15
C THR A 83 -8.46 -8.06 -6.12
N SER A 84 -9.13 -8.87 -5.31
CA SER A 84 -9.82 -8.46 -4.08
C SER A 84 -8.95 -8.54 -2.82
N ASP A 85 -7.67 -8.83 -2.98
CA ASP A 85 -6.81 -9.26 -1.90
C ASP A 85 -6.01 -8.10 -1.34
N ARG A 86 -5.90 -8.05 -0.01
CA ARG A 86 -5.10 -7.10 0.74
C ARG A 86 -3.63 -7.51 0.67
N ILE A 87 -2.74 -6.55 0.90
CA ILE A 87 -1.30 -6.78 0.97
C ILE A 87 -0.89 -6.82 2.43
N VAL A 88 -0.25 -7.90 2.86
CA VAL A 88 0.50 -7.94 4.12
C VAL A 88 1.97 -7.68 3.82
N MET A 89 2.60 -6.84 4.64
CA MET A 89 4.02 -6.56 4.63
C MET A 89 4.62 -6.97 5.97
N VAL A 90 5.59 -7.86 5.92
CA VAL A 90 6.38 -8.32 7.06
C VAL A 90 7.78 -7.73 6.91
N SER A 91 8.30 -7.07 7.95
CA SER A 91 9.63 -6.43 7.92
C SER A 91 10.41 -6.73 9.20
N GLY A 92 11.70 -7.03 9.08
CA GLY A 92 12.57 -7.45 10.19
C GLY A 92 13.90 -7.96 9.66
N THR A 93 14.64 -8.74 10.45
CA THR A 93 15.75 -9.55 9.90
C THR A 93 15.19 -10.66 9.00
N VAL A 94 16.06 -11.35 8.23
CA VAL A 94 15.63 -12.48 7.40
C VAL A 94 14.92 -13.54 8.25
N ASP A 95 15.49 -13.88 9.40
CA ASP A 95 14.93 -14.89 10.31
C ASP A 95 13.61 -14.44 10.92
N ASP A 96 13.51 -13.18 11.36
CA ASP A 96 12.25 -12.64 11.91
C ASP A 96 11.13 -12.69 10.86
N VAL A 97 11.45 -12.30 9.61
CA VAL A 97 10.49 -12.31 8.49
C VAL A 97 10.04 -13.73 8.20
N LEU A 98 10.96 -14.69 8.08
CA LEU A 98 10.60 -16.09 7.81
C LEU A 98 9.77 -16.70 8.94
N LYS A 99 10.12 -16.41 10.20
CA LYS A 99 9.34 -16.86 11.36
C LYS A 99 7.93 -16.27 11.38
N ALA A 100 7.78 -14.99 11.08
CA ALA A 100 6.46 -14.37 10.99
C ALA A 100 5.62 -14.96 9.85
N VAL A 101 6.22 -15.25 8.70
CA VAL A 101 5.53 -15.87 7.56
C VAL A 101 5.08 -17.29 7.91
N ASP A 102 5.93 -18.08 8.57
CA ASP A 102 5.59 -19.42 9.06
C ASP A 102 4.37 -19.40 9.99
N LEU A 103 4.37 -18.48 10.97
CA LEU A 103 3.24 -18.29 11.89
C LEU A 103 1.95 -17.89 11.18
N ILE A 104 2.06 -17.02 10.16
CA ILE A 104 0.90 -16.58 9.37
C ILE A 104 0.36 -17.75 8.55
N LEU A 105 1.20 -18.43 7.76
CA LEU A 105 0.75 -19.50 6.86
C LEU A 105 0.23 -20.72 7.63
N SER A 106 0.87 -21.08 8.75
CA SER A 106 0.38 -22.14 9.64
C SER A 106 -1.01 -21.83 10.17
N LYS A 107 -1.22 -20.59 10.64
CA LYS A 107 -2.53 -20.17 11.15
C LYS A 107 -3.62 -20.21 10.07
N LEU A 108 -3.31 -19.78 8.84
CA LEU A 108 -4.28 -19.81 7.74
C LEU A 108 -4.61 -21.24 7.33
N LEU A 109 -3.63 -22.13 7.33
CA LEU A 109 -3.83 -23.54 7.05
C LEU A 109 -4.71 -24.21 8.10
N ASP A 110 -4.47 -23.94 9.38
CA ASP A 110 -5.28 -24.48 10.49
C ASP A 110 -6.74 -24.03 10.41
N GLU A 111 -6.98 -22.75 10.12
CA GLU A 111 -8.35 -22.24 9.96
C GLU A 111 -9.06 -22.85 8.75
N PHE A 112 -8.35 -22.99 7.63
CA PHE A 112 -8.91 -23.63 6.45
C PHE A 112 -9.26 -25.10 6.71
N TYR A 113 -8.42 -25.83 7.44
CA TYR A 113 -8.66 -27.22 7.82
C TYR A 113 -9.92 -27.36 8.69
N VAL A 114 -10.12 -26.43 9.63
CA VAL A 114 -11.32 -26.41 10.49
C VAL A 114 -12.58 -26.06 9.68
N GLU A 115 -12.51 -25.09 8.77
CA GLU A 115 -13.64 -24.67 7.94
C GLU A 115 -14.09 -25.76 6.94
N ASN A 116 -13.16 -26.56 6.40
CA ASN A 116 -13.46 -27.59 5.40
C ASN A 116 -13.58 -29.01 5.98
N GLY A 117 -13.78 -29.16 7.29
CA GLY A 117 -14.07 -30.46 7.90
C GLY A 117 -12.89 -31.45 7.88
N GLY A 118 -11.65 -30.94 7.83
CA GLY A 118 -10.43 -31.74 7.87
C GLY A 118 -9.85 -32.14 6.52
N GLU A 119 -10.32 -31.55 5.42
CA GLU A 119 -9.67 -31.68 4.11
C GLU A 119 -8.60 -30.59 3.93
N ILE A 120 -7.39 -31.01 3.60
CA ILE A 120 -6.29 -30.10 3.21
C ILE A 120 -6.51 -29.71 1.75
N ASP A 121 -6.55 -28.41 1.45
CA ASP A 121 -6.60 -27.95 0.05
C ASP A 121 -5.30 -28.33 -0.67
N PRO A 122 -5.34 -29.25 -1.65
CA PRO A 122 -4.18 -29.60 -2.45
C PRO A 122 -3.70 -28.43 -3.33
N GLU A 123 -4.49 -27.35 -3.47
CA GLU A 123 -4.13 -26.12 -4.19
C GLU A 123 -3.68 -24.97 -3.28
N SER A 124 -3.32 -25.26 -2.02
CA SER A 124 -2.76 -24.24 -1.11
C SER A 124 -1.63 -23.47 -1.82
N LYS A 125 -1.80 -22.14 -1.89
CA LYS A 125 -0.90 -21.26 -2.61
C LYS A 125 -0.78 -19.90 -1.92
N THR A 126 0.43 -19.40 -1.90
CA THR A 126 0.77 -18.05 -1.43
C THR A 126 1.22 -17.19 -2.61
N ARG A 127 0.72 -15.95 -2.69
CA ARG A 127 1.09 -15.01 -3.77
C ARG A 127 1.95 -13.88 -3.22
N LEU A 128 3.25 -13.94 -3.49
CA LEU A 128 4.21 -12.90 -3.11
C LEU A 128 4.12 -11.72 -4.07
N VAL A 129 4.26 -10.51 -3.54
CA VAL A 129 4.33 -9.26 -4.30
C VAL A 129 5.80 -8.89 -4.45
N VAL A 130 6.30 -8.92 -5.69
CA VAL A 130 7.72 -8.73 -5.99
C VAL A 130 7.91 -7.62 -7.03
N PRO A 131 8.82 -6.65 -6.81
CA PRO A 131 9.15 -5.66 -7.84
C PRO A 131 9.58 -6.33 -9.15
N ASN A 132 9.08 -5.83 -10.28
CA ASN A 132 9.38 -6.35 -11.61
C ASN A 132 10.89 -6.27 -11.92
N SER A 133 11.58 -5.25 -11.40
CA SER A 133 13.04 -5.13 -11.47
C SER A 133 13.77 -6.33 -10.86
N SER A 134 13.16 -6.95 -9.84
CA SER A 134 13.72 -8.10 -9.12
C SER A 134 13.33 -9.44 -9.71
N CYS A 135 12.24 -9.52 -10.50
CA CYS A 135 11.80 -10.76 -11.13
C CYS A 135 12.84 -11.35 -12.10
N GLY A 136 13.64 -10.51 -12.77
CA GLY A 136 14.71 -10.98 -13.65
C GLY A 136 15.75 -11.84 -12.92
N GLY A 137 16.09 -11.48 -11.67
CA GLY A 137 17.00 -12.24 -10.81
C GLY A 137 16.41 -13.55 -10.29
N ILE A 138 15.10 -13.61 -10.09
CA ILE A 138 14.38 -14.85 -9.74
C ILE A 138 14.32 -15.79 -10.95
N ILE A 139 14.01 -15.28 -12.14
CA ILE A 139 13.89 -16.10 -13.36
C ILE A 139 15.28 -16.64 -13.76
N GLY A 140 16.28 -15.76 -13.84
CA GLY A 140 17.61 -16.10 -14.32
C GLY A 140 17.68 -16.33 -15.84
N LYS A 141 18.90 -16.40 -16.37
CA LYS A 141 19.13 -16.64 -17.81
C LYS A 141 18.51 -17.98 -18.23
N GLY A 142 17.64 -17.97 -19.23
CA GLY A 142 16.94 -19.17 -19.71
C GLY A 142 16.01 -19.84 -18.68
N GLY A 143 15.62 -19.12 -17.62
CA GLY A 143 14.82 -19.68 -16.53
C GLY A 143 15.61 -20.60 -15.59
N ALA A 144 16.94 -20.59 -15.64
CA ALA A 144 17.76 -21.53 -14.86
C ALA A 144 17.59 -21.37 -13.34
N ILE A 145 17.43 -20.14 -12.85
CA ILE A 145 17.29 -19.89 -11.41
C ILE A 145 15.92 -20.34 -10.92
N ILE A 146 14.83 -19.96 -11.59
CA ILE A 146 13.50 -20.40 -11.19
C ILE A 146 13.34 -21.92 -11.25
N LYS A 147 13.98 -22.60 -12.22
CA LYS A 147 14.01 -24.07 -12.27
C LYS A 147 14.70 -24.68 -11.05
N SER A 148 15.86 -24.16 -10.65
CA SER A 148 16.54 -24.61 -9.42
C SER A 148 15.73 -24.31 -8.17
N LEU A 149 15.05 -23.15 -8.09
CA LEU A 149 14.16 -22.85 -6.97
C LEU A 149 13.02 -23.86 -6.84
N ILE A 150 12.40 -24.26 -7.97
CA ILE A 150 11.36 -25.29 -8.02
C ILE A 150 11.93 -26.65 -7.58
N GLU A 151 13.10 -27.02 -8.09
CA GLU A 151 13.76 -28.30 -7.75
C GLU A 151 14.12 -28.40 -6.26
N ASP A 152 14.73 -27.35 -5.70
CA ASP A 152 15.21 -27.31 -4.32
C ASP A 152 14.09 -27.20 -3.28
N SER A 153 12.96 -26.57 -3.66
CA SER A 153 11.80 -26.39 -2.77
C SER A 153 10.73 -27.46 -2.93
N ARG A 154 10.69 -28.14 -4.09
CA ARG A 154 9.59 -29.01 -4.53
C ARG A 154 8.24 -28.29 -4.67
N ALA A 155 8.20 -26.96 -4.55
CA ALA A 155 7.00 -26.16 -4.75
C ALA A 155 6.77 -25.83 -6.23
N ASP A 156 5.52 -25.61 -6.62
CA ASP A 156 5.17 -25.00 -7.90
C ASP A 156 5.33 -23.47 -7.81
N ILE A 157 6.26 -22.90 -8.57
CA ILE A 157 6.56 -21.46 -8.56
C ILE A 157 6.23 -20.85 -9.92
N LYS A 158 5.28 -19.92 -9.95
CA LYS A 158 4.81 -19.23 -11.16
C LYS A 158 4.91 -17.72 -10.99
N ILE A 159 5.45 -17.03 -11.99
CA ILE A 159 5.52 -15.57 -12.01
C ILE A 159 4.47 -15.05 -12.98
N SER A 160 3.62 -14.13 -12.53
CA SER A 160 2.59 -13.50 -13.35
C SER A 160 3.22 -12.86 -14.59
N PRO A 161 2.57 -12.92 -15.77
CA PRO A 161 3.12 -12.32 -16.98
C PRO A 161 3.31 -10.79 -16.83
N GLN A 162 4.20 -10.21 -17.63
CA GLN A 162 4.57 -8.78 -17.55
C GLN A 162 3.58 -7.85 -18.30
N ASP A 163 2.69 -8.43 -19.11
CA ASP A 163 1.66 -7.74 -19.88
C ASP A 163 0.62 -7.00 -19.01
N ILE A 164 0.48 -7.40 -17.74
CA ILE A 164 -0.34 -6.70 -16.77
C ILE A 164 0.42 -5.46 -16.26
N TYR A 165 0.32 -4.36 -17.01
CA TYR A 165 0.89 -3.06 -16.63
C TYR A 165 -0.14 -2.22 -15.86
N TYR A 166 0.12 -1.99 -14.58
CA TYR A 166 -0.60 -1.00 -13.78
C TYR A 166 0.24 0.29 -13.71
N PRO A 167 -0.21 1.42 -14.30
CA PRO A 167 0.47 2.70 -14.21
C PRO A 167 0.91 3.05 -12.78
N GLY A 168 2.22 3.24 -12.57
CA GLY A 168 2.80 3.57 -11.26
C GLY A 168 3.05 2.38 -10.33
N LEU A 169 2.63 1.17 -10.72
CA LEU A 169 2.86 -0.07 -9.99
C LEU A 169 3.70 -1.01 -10.86
N HIS A 170 4.92 -1.24 -10.39
CA HIS A 170 5.88 -2.08 -11.09
C HIS A 170 6.04 -3.44 -10.41
N ASP A 171 5.06 -3.90 -9.63
CA ASP A 171 5.12 -5.19 -8.94
C ASP A 171 4.48 -6.31 -9.78
N ARG A 172 4.99 -7.53 -9.63
CA ARG A 172 4.47 -8.77 -10.20
C ARG A 172 4.17 -9.77 -9.09
N LEU A 173 3.27 -10.70 -9.37
CA LEU A 173 2.93 -11.76 -8.43
C LEU A 173 3.82 -12.98 -8.68
N VAL A 174 4.43 -13.49 -7.62
CA VAL A 174 5.08 -14.80 -7.61
C VAL A 174 4.20 -15.73 -6.78
N THR A 175 3.49 -16.62 -7.47
CA THR A 175 2.65 -17.65 -6.86
C THR A 175 3.54 -18.84 -6.48
N VAL A 176 3.43 -19.27 -5.24
CA VAL A 176 4.09 -20.46 -4.67
C VAL A 176 3.00 -21.40 -4.20
N ALA A 177 2.92 -22.61 -4.74
CA ALA A 177 1.93 -23.62 -4.36
C ALA A 177 2.62 -24.92 -3.93
N GLY A 178 1.99 -25.64 -3.00
CA GLY A 178 2.53 -26.87 -2.41
C GLY A 178 2.15 -27.00 -0.93
N THR A 179 2.73 -27.98 -0.24
CA THR A 179 2.58 -28.11 1.22
C THR A 179 3.20 -26.92 1.96
N LEU A 180 2.82 -26.69 3.22
CA LEU A 180 3.40 -25.62 4.04
C LEU A 180 4.94 -25.65 4.05
N GLY A 181 5.53 -26.84 4.20
CA GLY A 181 7.00 -27.00 4.19
C GLY A 181 7.63 -26.64 2.84
N GLU A 182 7.02 -27.05 1.72
CA GLU A 182 7.49 -26.71 0.37
C GLU A 182 7.34 -25.20 0.09
N GLN A 183 6.23 -24.60 0.51
CA GLN A 183 6.01 -23.16 0.39
C GLN A 183 7.04 -22.37 1.22
N MET A 184 7.27 -22.75 2.48
CA MET A 184 8.26 -22.10 3.34
C MET A 184 9.68 -22.20 2.78
N ARG A 185 10.04 -23.38 2.26
CA ARG A 185 11.32 -23.60 1.58
C ARG A 185 11.47 -22.71 0.35
N ALA A 186 10.44 -22.61 -0.49
CA ALA A 186 10.45 -21.74 -1.66
C ALA A 186 10.55 -20.25 -1.28
N ILE A 187 9.79 -19.82 -0.27
CA ILE A 187 9.78 -18.43 0.23
C ILE A 187 11.16 -18.04 0.79
N GLU A 188 11.81 -18.93 1.55
CA GLU A 188 13.18 -18.74 2.03
C GLU A 188 14.14 -18.49 0.86
N LEU A 189 14.17 -19.38 -0.12
CA LEU A 189 15.07 -19.27 -1.27
C LEU A 189 14.80 -18.00 -2.10
N LEU A 190 13.52 -17.65 -2.28
CA LEU A 190 13.11 -16.41 -2.95
C LEU A 190 13.57 -15.18 -2.18
N LEU A 191 13.34 -15.13 -0.86
CA LEU A 191 13.75 -14.00 -0.01
C LEU A 191 15.28 -13.83 -0.04
N LEU A 192 16.04 -14.93 0.05
CA LEU A 192 17.51 -14.88 -0.04
C LEU A 192 18.01 -14.37 -1.40
N LYS A 193 17.26 -14.60 -2.49
CA LYS A 193 17.56 -14.00 -3.80
C LYS A 193 17.20 -12.52 -3.84
N LEU A 194 16.04 -12.15 -3.32
CA LEU A 194 15.57 -10.76 -3.27
C LEU A 194 16.47 -9.87 -2.42
N VAL A 195 16.94 -10.35 -1.26
CA VAL A 195 17.84 -9.59 -0.38
C VAL A 195 19.18 -9.27 -1.05
N LYS A 196 19.63 -10.14 -1.97
CA LYS A 196 20.86 -9.93 -2.77
C LYS A 196 20.66 -8.96 -3.94
N ASP A 197 19.42 -8.59 -4.26
CA ASP A 197 19.11 -7.61 -5.29
C ASP A 197 19.15 -6.17 -4.71
N PRO A 198 20.08 -5.31 -5.18
CA PRO A 198 20.16 -3.92 -4.72
C PRO A 198 18.88 -3.10 -4.95
N TYR A 199 18.08 -3.46 -5.95
CA TYR A 199 16.82 -2.75 -6.26
C TYR A 199 15.69 -3.13 -5.29
N TYR A 200 15.73 -4.32 -4.72
CA TYR A 200 14.72 -4.80 -3.75
C TYR A 200 14.82 -4.06 -2.41
N GLN A 201 16.04 -3.77 -1.95
CA GLN A 201 16.24 -3.04 -0.69
C GLN A 201 15.71 -1.60 -0.75
N GLN A 202 15.73 -0.98 -1.93
CA GLN A 202 15.21 0.37 -2.13
C GLN A 202 13.67 0.44 -2.04
N SER A 203 12.96 -0.66 -2.32
CA SER A 203 11.50 -0.72 -2.21
C SER A 203 11.00 -0.97 -0.78
N ALA A 204 11.88 -1.30 0.17
CA ALA A 204 11.52 -1.60 1.56
C ALA A 204 10.87 -0.43 2.31
N ASN A 205 11.27 0.79 1.97
CA ASN A 205 10.80 2.01 2.64
C ASN A 205 9.59 2.69 1.97
N ALA A 206 9.02 2.09 0.93
CA ALA A 206 7.84 2.63 0.27
C ALA A 206 6.58 2.32 1.10
N PRO A 207 5.76 3.32 1.51
CA PRO A 207 4.42 3.05 1.99
C PRO A 207 3.64 2.28 0.93
N PHE A 208 2.66 1.45 1.33
CA PHE A 208 1.86 0.65 0.40
C PHE A 208 1.46 1.50 -0.82
N PRO A 209 2.02 1.24 -2.02
CA PRO A 209 1.89 2.11 -3.18
C PRO A 209 0.52 1.99 -3.86
N TYR A 210 -0.46 1.45 -3.14
CA TYR A 210 -1.82 1.18 -3.56
C TYR A 210 -2.74 2.21 -2.90
N PRO A 211 -2.71 3.50 -3.34
CA PRO A 211 -3.52 4.52 -2.73
C PRO A 211 -4.99 4.15 -2.87
N ALA A 212 -5.65 4.08 -1.72
CA ALA A 212 -7.10 4.11 -1.63
C ALA A 212 -7.63 5.38 -2.31
N LEU A 213 -8.35 5.22 -3.42
CA LEU A 213 -9.28 6.26 -3.81
C LEU A 213 -10.47 6.21 -2.85
N MET A 214 -10.63 7.31 -2.14
CA MET A 214 -11.56 7.48 -1.01
C MET A 214 -12.97 6.98 -1.32
N TYR A 215 -13.36 5.90 -0.65
CA TYR A 215 -14.75 5.52 -0.45
C TYR A 215 -15.33 6.40 0.66
N ASN A 216 -15.65 7.65 0.37
CA ASN A 216 -16.43 8.49 1.28
C ASN A 216 -17.92 8.32 0.96
N GLY A 217 -18.47 7.21 1.44
CA GLY A 217 -19.90 7.06 1.66
C GLY A 217 -20.31 7.99 2.81
N MET A 218 -21.41 8.70 2.59
CA MET A 218 -22.04 9.67 3.49
C MET A 218 -21.83 9.44 4.99
N ASN A 219 -21.41 10.48 5.70
CA ASN A 219 -21.88 10.67 7.06
C ASN A 219 -22.17 12.14 7.36
N TYR A 220 -23.35 12.35 7.93
CA TYR A 220 -23.87 13.61 8.42
C TYR A 220 -22.87 14.26 9.38
N GLY A 221 -22.68 15.58 9.23
CA GLY A 221 -21.89 16.33 10.19
C GLY A 221 -22.53 16.33 11.59
N PRO A 222 -21.73 16.37 12.66
CA PRO A 222 -22.17 16.88 13.94
C PRO A 222 -21.79 18.38 14.07
N PRO A 223 -22.66 19.23 14.62
CA PRO A 223 -22.32 20.61 14.94
C PRO A 223 -21.53 20.68 16.25
N ASN A 224 -20.60 21.63 16.29
CA ASN A 224 -19.94 22.20 17.48
C ASN A 224 -18.96 21.31 18.28
N GLY A 225 -17.74 21.84 18.43
CA GLY A 225 -17.04 21.77 19.72
C GLY A 225 -15.56 21.40 19.70
N VAL A 226 -14.71 22.43 19.59
CA VAL A 226 -13.42 22.59 20.28
C VAL A 226 -12.33 21.50 20.08
N GLY A 227 -11.31 21.81 19.29
CA GLY A 227 -10.08 21.00 19.24
C GLY A 227 -8.90 21.63 18.51
N GLY A 228 -7.92 22.12 19.29
CA GLY A 228 -6.48 22.00 19.01
C GLY A 228 -5.89 22.66 17.76
N LYS A 229 -5.26 23.82 17.96
CA LYS A 229 -4.31 24.44 17.01
C LYS A 229 -3.06 23.56 16.85
N TYR A 230 -2.84 23.00 15.66
CA TYR A 230 -1.51 22.68 15.16
C TYR A 230 -1.31 23.38 13.81
N LEU A 231 -0.40 24.34 13.82
CA LEU A 231 0.02 25.14 12.68
C LEU A 231 0.93 24.28 11.79
N ASN A 232 0.39 23.68 10.73
CA ASN A 232 1.21 23.00 9.72
C ASN A 232 1.66 24.03 8.68
N ASN A 233 2.88 24.55 8.85
CA ASN A 233 3.54 25.39 7.86
C ASN A 233 4.07 24.50 6.73
N ARG A 234 3.20 24.08 5.81
CA ARG A 234 3.62 23.61 4.48
C ARG A 234 3.09 24.61 3.46
N LEU A 235 4.03 25.35 2.87
CA LEU A 235 3.81 26.06 1.62
C LEU A 235 3.26 25.06 0.59
N PRO A 236 2.05 25.27 0.03
CA PRO A 236 1.53 24.39 -1.00
C PRO A 236 2.32 24.59 -2.29
N ASN A 237 2.84 23.49 -2.83
CA ASN A 237 3.47 23.46 -4.13
C ASN A 237 2.43 23.93 -5.18
N LYS A 238 2.79 24.87 -6.04
CA LYS A 238 1.87 25.62 -6.92
C LYS A 238 1.25 24.81 -8.07
N GLU A 239 1.44 23.49 -8.13
CA GLU A 239 0.93 22.64 -9.21
C GLU A 239 -0.33 21.82 -8.85
N ASP A 240 -0.77 21.80 -7.59
CA ASP A 240 -1.97 21.06 -7.17
C ASP A 240 -3.25 21.91 -7.22
N ARG A 241 -3.52 22.58 -8.35
CA ARG A 241 -4.87 23.12 -8.59
C ARG A 241 -5.80 21.95 -8.90
N SER A 242 -6.60 21.56 -7.90
CA SER A 242 -7.72 20.66 -8.11
C SER A 242 -8.63 21.24 -9.20
N SER A 243 -8.79 20.49 -10.27
CA SER A 243 -9.54 20.85 -11.47
C SER A 243 -10.73 19.90 -11.58
N SER A 244 -11.88 20.41 -11.99
CA SER A 244 -13.08 19.63 -12.24
C SER A 244 -13.59 19.89 -13.65
N VAL A 245 -13.78 18.83 -14.42
CA VAL A 245 -14.27 18.89 -15.81
C VAL A 245 -15.51 18.00 -15.91
N THR A 246 -16.53 18.45 -16.63
CA THR A 246 -17.72 17.65 -16.91
C THR A 246 -17.83 17.43 -18.41
N ILE A 247 -17.87 16.16 -18.82
CA ILE A 247 -18.02 15.74 -20.21
C ILE A 247 -19.36 15.04 -20.42
N GLY A 248 -19.82 15.01 -21.67
CA GLY A 248 -21.05 14.33 -22.08
C GLY A 248 -20.77 13.02 -22.79
N ILE A 249 -21.49 11.98 -22.39
CA ILE A 249 -21.43 10.67 -23.03
C ILE A 249 -22.85 10.25 -23.38
N ALA A 250 -23.10 9.84 -24.62
CA ALA A 250 -24.39 9.31 -25.03
C ALA A 250 -24.79 8.16 -24.10
N ASP A 251 -26.06 8.12 -23.67
CA ASP A 251 -26.53 7.16 -22.66
C ASP A 251 -26.23 5.70 -23.03
N GLU A 252 -26.30 5.37 -24.31
CA GLU A 252 -25.95 4.05 -24.88
C GLU A 252 -24.47 3.65 -24.65
N HIS A 253 -23.56 4.62 -24.60
CA HIS A 253 -22.12 4.38 -24.43
C HIS A 253 -21.65 4.45 -22.97
N VAL A 254 -22.49 4.92 -22.05
CA VAL A 254 -22.15 4.99 -20.61
C VAL A 254 -21.86 3.62 -20.02
N GLY A 255 -22.56 2.58 -20.49
CA GLY A 255 -22.34 1.21 -20.07
C GLY A 255 -20.90 0.72 -20.29
N LEU A 256 -20.20 1.24 -21.29
CA LEU A 256 -18.81 0.90 -21.61
C LEU A 256 -17.83 1.58 -20.66
N VAL A 257 -18.13 2.82 -20.30
CA VAL A 257 -17.34 3.59 -19.33
C VAL A 257 -17.49 2.98 -17.95
N VAL A 258 -18.72 2.61 -17.54
CA VAL A 258 -19.02 1.97 -16.25
C VAL A 258 -18.50 0.52 -16.19
N GLY A 259 -18.76 -0.28 -17.23
CA GLY A 259 -18.44 -1.70 -17.27
C GLY A 259 -19.32 -2.58 -16.38
N ARG A 260 -19.28 -3.90 -16.59
CA ARG A 260 -20.07 -4.88 -15.82
C ARG A 260 -19.63 -4.85 -14.34
N GLY A 261 -20.55 -4.47 -13.45
CA GLY A 261 -20.29 -4.31 -12.02
C GLY A 261 -19.49 -3.05 -11.65
N GLY A 262 -19.39 -2.05 -12.54
CA GLY A 262 -18.62 -0.83 -12.29
C GLY A 262 -17.11 -0.98 -12.46
N ARG A 263 -16.62 -2.16 -12.86
CA ARG A 263 -15.18 -2.45 -12.98
C ARG A 263 -14.42 -1.49 -13.89
N SER A 264 -15.03 -1.08 -15.01
CA SER A 264 -14.37 -0.19 -15.97
C SER A 264 -14.26 1.23 -15.41
N ILE A 265 -15.30 1.77 -14.78
CA ILE A 265 -15.20 3.11 -14.19
C ILE A 265 -14.28 3.10 -12.97
N MET A 266 -14.30 2.02 -12.19
CA MET A 266 -13.36 1.83 -11.08
C MET A 266 -11.92 1.83 -11.59
N GLU A 267 -11.64 1.09 -12.68
CA GLU A 267 -10.35 1.09 -13.37
C GLU A 267 -9.96 2.49 -13.86
N ILE A 268 -10.82 3.20 -14.58
CA ILE A 268 -10.52 4.56 -15.08
C ILE A 268 -10.25 5.51 -13.91
N SER A 269 -11.04 5.45 -12.84
CA SER A 269 -10.84 6.27 -11.64
C SER A 269 -9.50 5.94 -10.98
N GLN A 270 -9.21 4.65 -10.79
CA GLN A 270 -7.98 4.13 -10.19
C GLN A 270 -6.74 4.53 -10.98
N LEU A 271 -6.74 4.30 -12.30
CA LEU A 271 -5.60 4.55 -13.18
C LEU A 271 -5.33 6.05 -13.39
N SER A 272 -6.37 6.88 -13.37
CA SER A 272 -6.22 8.33 -13.54
C SER A 272 -5.90 9.06 -12.24
N GLY A 273 -6.21 8.46 -11.09
CA GLY A 273 -6.22 9.15 -9.80
C GLY A 273 -7.28 10.27 -9.75
N ALA A 274 -8.21 10.31 -10.71
CA ALA A 274 -9.31 11.24 -10.72
C ALA A 274 -10.56 10.61 -10.09
N ARG A 275 -11.35 11.43 -9.41
CA ARG A 275 -12.70 11.07 -8.97
C ARG A 275 -13.66 11.24 -10.13
N ILE A 276 -14.37 10.17 -10.48
CA ILE A 276 -15.30 10.16 -11.62
C ILE A 276 -16.71 9.91 -11.10
N LYS A 277 -17.62 10.84 -11.35
CA LYS A 277 -19.04 10.73 -11.01
C LYS A 277 -19.86 10.74 -12.29
N ILE A 278 -20.70 9.73 -12.47
CA ILE A 278 -21.67 9.68 -13.57
C ILE A 278 -23.03 10.07 -12.98
N SER A 279 -23.80 10.89 -13.69
CA SER A 279 -25.18 11.21 -13.32
C SER A 279 -26.06 9.96 -13.28
N ASP A 280 -27.20 9.98 -12.60
CA ASP A 280 -28.13 8.85 -12.59
C ASP A 280 -28.79 8.64 -13.96
N ARG A 281 -29.39 7.46 -14.17
CA ARG A 281 -30.13 7.18 -15.41
C ARG A 281 -31.27 8.20 -15.57
N GLY A 282 -31.34 8.85 -16.73
CA GLY A 282 -32.31 9.91 -17.00
C GLY A 282 -31.86 11.33 -16.62
N ASP A 283 -30.73 11.50 -15.92
CA ASP A 283 -30.16 12.82 -15.64
C ASP A 283 -29.14 13.23 -16.71
N PHE A 284 -29.62 13.93 -17.74
CA PHE A 284 -28.85 14.33 -18.93
C PHE A 284 -28.36 15.77 -18.87
N MET A 285 -27.35 16.10 -19.66
CA MET A 285 -26.97 17.50 -19.90
C MET A 285 -28.08 18.26 -20.62
N SER A 286 -28.32 19.50 -20.19
CA SER A 286 -29.37 20.36 -20.72
C SER A 286 -29.34 20.43 -22.25
N GLY A 287 -30.45 20.08 -22.90
CA GLY A 287 -30.59 20.08 -24.35
C GLY A 287 -29.96 18.89 -25.08
N THR A 288 -29.52 17.85 -24.36
CA THR A 288 -28.91 16.64 -24.95
C THR A 288 -29.45 15.36 -24.30
N SER A 289 -29.22 14.20 -24.93
CA SER A 289 -29.40 12.87 -24.33
C SER A 289 -28.11 12.32 -23.69
N ASN A 290 -27.12 13.19 -23.46
CA ASN A 290 -25.83 12.80 -22.94
C ASN A 290 -25.85 12.79 -21.42
N ARG A 291 -25.41 11.68 -20.82
CA ARG A 291 -25.15 11.56 -19.38
C ARG A 291 -23.94 12.40 -19.01
N LYS A 292 -24.01 13.02 -17.83
CA LYS A 292 -22.94 13.87 -17.29
C LYS A 292 -21.90 12.98 -16.62
N VAL A 293 -20.65 13.12 -17.05
CA VAL A 293 -19.49 12.50 -16.37
C VAL A 293 -18.61 13.61 -15.84
N THR A 294 -18.60 13.76 -14.51
CA THR A 294 -17.79 14.76 -13.81
C THR A 294 -16.51 14.11 -13.31
N ILE A 295 -15.37 14.65 -13.74
CA ILE A 295 -14.03 14.21 -13.42
C ILE A 295 -13.37 15.27 -12.55
N THR A 296 -12.94 14.93 -11.35
CA THR A 296 -12.32 15.86 -10.39
C THR A 296 -10.97 15.31 -9.93
N GLY A 297 -9.91 16.10 -10.00
CA GLY A 297 -8.57 15.69 -9.55
C GLY A 297 -7.49 16.73 -9.88
N SER A 298 -6.22 16.32 -9.85
CA SER A 298 -5.15 17.16 -10.40
C SER A 298 -5.34 17.39 -11.90
N GLN A 299 -4.77 18.46 -12.46
CA GLN A 299 -4.83 18.72 -13.90
C GLN A 299 -4.34 17.53 -14.75
N ARG A 300 -3.33 16.81 -14.25
CA ARG A 300 -2.81 15.58 -14.85
C ARG A 300 -3.81 14.44 -14.75
N SER A 301 -4.38 14.21 -13.57
CA SER A 301 -5.37 13.17 -13.32
C SER A 301 -6.61 13.32 -14.20
N VAL A 302 -7.13 14.54 -14.31
CA VAL A 302 -8.31 14.83 -15.13
C VAL A 302 -8.06 14.50 -16.61
N ARG A 303 -6.91 14.91 -17.18
CA ARG A 303 -6.58 14.63 -18.59
C ARG A 303 -6.44 13.13 -18.87
N ILE A 304 -5.84 12.39 -17.94
CA ILE A 304 -5.66 10.95 -18.10
C ILE A 304 -7.02 10.23 -18.05
N ALA A 305 -7.90 10.61 -17.11
CA ALA A 305 -9.27 10.08 -17.03
C ALA A 305 -10.08 10.38 -18.30
N GLU A 306 -10.03 11.62 -18.78
CA GLU A 306 -10.72 12.07 -19.99
C GLU A 306 -10.27 11.28 -21.23
N SER A 307 -8.95 11.06 -21.38
CA SER A 307 -8.40 10.26 -22.49
C SER A 307 -8.87 8.80 -22.43
N MET A 308 -8.87 8.18 -21.25
CA MET A 308 -9.35 6.81 -21.07
C MET A 308 -10.84 6.67 -21.38
N ILE A 309 -11.66 7.60 -20.91
CA ILE A 309 -13.10 7.63 -21.18
C ILE A 309 -13.33 7.78 -22.68
N SER A 310 -12.67 8.75 -23.32
CA SER A 310 -12.80 9.00 -24.76
C SER A 310 -12.40 7.78 -25.57
N ARG A 311 -11.34 7.06 -25.17
CA ARG A 311 -10.90 5.82 -25.83
C ARG A 311 -11.94 4.70 -25.71
N LYS A 312 -12.54 4.50 -24.53
CA LYS A 312 -13.57 3.47 -24.33
C LYS A 312 -14.87 3.78 -25.09
N VAL A 313 -15.18 5.06 -25.28
CA VAL A 313 -16.33 5.48 -26.11
C VAL A 313 -15.99 5.32 -27.60
N ALA A 314 -14.76 5.67 -28.02
CA ALA A 314 -14.32 5.58 -29.42
C ALA A 314 -14.20 4.13 -29.94
N SER A 315 -13.92 3.15 -29.08
CA SER A 315 -13.79 1.74 -29.50
C SER A 315 -15.06 1.10 -30.07
N VAL A 316 -16.19 1.83 -30.10
CA VAL A 316 -17.47 1.41 -30.70
C VAL A 316 -17.73 2.09 -32.04
N ALA A 317 -17.04 3.17 -32.39
CA ALA A 317 -17.19 3.81 -33.70
C ALA A 317 -16.50 3.02 -34.84
N GLU A 318 -15.65 2.04 -34.51
CA GLU A 318 -14.87 1.22 -35.47
C GLU A 318 -15.35 -0.24 -35.56
N ARG A 319 -16.53 -0.57 -35.01
CA ARG A 319 -17.19 -1.88 -35.15
C ARG A 319 -18.55 -1.72 -35.80
#